data_AF-A0A345Q941-F1
#
_entry.id   AF-A0A345Q941-F1
#
_cell.length_a   1.000
_cell.length_b   1.000
_cell.length_c   1.000
_cell.angle_alpha   90.00
_cell.angle_beta   90.00
_cell.angle_gamma   90.00
#
_symmetry.space_group_name_H-M   'P 1'
#
loop_
_entity.id
_entity.type
_entity.pdbx_description
1 polymer ?
#
loop_
_entity_poly.entity_id
_entity_poly.type
_entity_poly.pdbx_seq_one_letter_code
_entity_poly.pdbx_strand_id
1 'polypeptide(L)'
;MDVNDNPLLTLSNDRLPEAAREEADTFLDVIDPTVRNVEVVRSARTSVGYLAFTHNLYEINILEHERDIDQDVRAFGRITDIDGFLLFVAEVFISKIDDNSKYFEICRLQSGGARAFYAMLLRWKLEHLPLSQMVDRFVAYWNEVGGTIFVGRWGDYTQDNDFFPRYVVWSDKSDAEKANLAIVRIKDEQDFIESALSKYVDLAGDLDVIDETLYLNLKYGTSDDLEIELIRAGFNGVLAKHLLQNYSTFVEFFSGEHAEFLFHEGILDEMRSNSENEISIFEVKLMAGL
;
A
#
# COMPACT_ATOMS: atom_id res chain seq x y z
N MET A 1 33.28 0.08 -26.42
CA MET A 1 32.81 0.73 -25.18
C MET A 1 31.35 0.99 -25.43
N ASP A 2 30.47 0.18 -24.83
CA ASP A 2 29.03 0.49 -24.83
C ASP A 2 28.85 1.84 -24.17
N VAL A 3 28.48 2.84 -24.96
CA VAL A 3 27.97 4.09 -24.42
C VAL A 3 26.61 3.72 -23.86
N ASN A 4 26.50 3.74 -22.54
CA ASN A 4 25.27 3.45 -21.84
C ASN A 4 24.32 4.63 -22.08
N ASP A 5 23.50 4.55 -23.13
CA ASP A 5 22.53 5.59 -23.54
C ASP A 5 21.33 5.69 -22.58
N ASN A 6 21.26 4.86 -21.54
CA ASN A 6 20.23 4.93 -20.52
C ASN A 6 20.66 5.88 -19.38
N PRO A 7 20.03 7.06 -19.23
CA PRO A 7 20.35 8.02 -18.16
C PRO A 7 20.16 7.44 -16.75
N LEU A 8 19.25 6.47 -16.55
CA LEU A 8 19.02 5.81 -15.25
C LEU A 8 20.23 4.99 -14.79
N LEU A 9 21.09 4.59 -15.72
CA LEU A 9 22.24 3.74 -15.47
C LEU A 9 23.58 4.51 -15.43
N THR A 10 23.56 5.82 -15.70
CA THR A 10 24.77 6.65 -15.81
C THR A 10 25.52 6.85 -14.50
N LEU A 11 24.85 6.70 -13.36
CA LEU A 11 25.41 6.87 -12.02
C LEU A 11 25.86 5.56 -11.35
N SER A 12 25.60 4.39 -11.97
CA SER A 12 26.01 3.11 -11.38
C SER A 12 27.49 2.82 -11.70
N ASN A 13 28.37 2.97 -10.70
CA ASN A 13 29.79 2.60 -10.82
C ASN A 13 30.02 1.08 -10.88
N ASP A 14 29.02 0.29 -10.53
CA ASP A 14 29.07 -1.17 -10.53
C ASP A 14 28.49 -1.79 -11.82
N ARG A 15 28.98 -2.97 -12.19
CA ARG A 15 28.34 -3.81 -13.21
C ARG A 15 27.00 -4.30 -12.67
N LEU A 16 25.93 -3.57 -12.96
CA LEU A 16 24.57 -4.04 -12.72
C LEU A 16 24.34 -5.40 -13.40
N PRO A 17 23.60 -6.33 -12.75
CA PRO A 17 23.14 -7.55 -13.39
C PRO A 17 22.39 -7.25 -14.70
N GLU A 18 22.53 -8.15 -15.68
CA GLU A 18 21.93 -7.98 -17.02
C GLU A 18 20.41 -7.76 -16.96
N ALA A 19 19.71 -8.54 -16.11
CA ALA A 19 18.27 -8.39 -15.90
C ALA A 19 17.86 -6.99 -15.40
N ALA A 20 18.65 -6.38 -14.51
CA ALA A 20 18.34 -5.05 -13.97
C ALA A 20 18.56 -3.93 -15.01
N ARG A 21 19.51 -4.13 -15.93
CA ARG A 21 19.70 -3.22 -17.07
C ARG A 21 18.54 -3.34 -18.05
N GLU A 22 18.13 -4.56 -18.34
CA GLU A 22 17.02 -4.85 -19.24
C GLU A 22 15.68 -4.27 -18.73
N GLU A 23 15.45 -4.34 -17.42
CA GLU A 23 14.30 -3.73 -16.75
C GLU A 23 14.30 -2.20 -16.90
N ALA A 24 15.43 -1.55 -16.58
CA ALA A 24 15.58 -0.09 -16.69
C ALA A 24 15.47 0.41 -18.14
N ASP A 25 15.99 -0.37 -19.09
CA ASP A 25 15.89 -0.10 -20.52
C ASP A 25 14.46 -0.20 -21.02
N THR A 26 13.75 -1.26 -20.61
CA THR A 26 12.34 -1.47 -20.97
C THR A 26 11.43 -0.40 -20.39
N PHE A 27 11.67 0.02 -19.15
CA PHE A 27 10.91 1.09 -18.51
C PHE A 27 11.05 2.41 -19.29
N LEU A 28 12.27 2.80 -19.66
CA LEU A 28 12.49 4.00 -20.46
C LEU A 28 11.81 3.91 -21.82
N ASP A 29 11.93 2.77 -22.50
CA ASP A 29 11.32 2.58 -23.82
C ASP A 29 9.78 2.74 -23.77
N VAL A 30 9.14 2.35 -22.67
CA VAL A 30 7.68 2.47 -22.49
C VAL A 30 7.26 3.89 -22.10
N ILE A 31 8.00 4.54 -21.19
CA ILE A 31 7.62 5.86 -20.64
C ILE A 31 8.04 7.02 -21.55
N ASP A 32 9.28 7.00 -22.04
CA ASP A 32 9.80 7.98 -22.99
C ASP A 32 10.76 7.32 -23.99
N PRO A 33 10.23 6.82 -25.12
CA PRO A 33 11.01 6.11 -26.12
C PRO A 33 12.04 6.99 -26.83
N THR A 34 12.02 8.31 -26.63
CA THR A 34 12.96 9.24 -27.27
C THR A 34 14.30 9.35 -26.54
N VAL A 35 14.36 8.83 -25.30
CA VAL A 35 15.54 8.91 -24.43
C VAL A 35 16.65 7.97 -24.90
N ARG A 36 16.29 6.78 -25.42
CA ARG A 36 17.25 5.78 -25.90
C ARG A 36 17.29 5.78 -27.43
N ASN A 37 18.46 5.96 -28.02
CA ASN A 37 18.64 5.98 -29.47
C ASN A 37 18.79 4.55 -30.04
N VAL A 38 17.74 3.74 -29.91
CA VAL A 38 17.72 2.32 -30.30
C VAL A 38 16.82 2.06 -31.51
N GLU A 39 17.19 1.09 -32.37
CA GLU A 39 16.41 0.73 -33.56
C GLU A 39 15.08 0.01 -33.23
N VAL A 40 15.00 -0.64 -32.07
CA VAL A 40 13.81 -1.37 -31.60
C VAL A 40 13.47 -0.89 -30.20
N VAL A 41 12.32 -0.22 -30.08
CA VAL A 41 11.75 0.26 -28.82
C VAL A 41 10.79 -0.79 -28.28
N ARG A 42 10.93 -1.15 -27.01
CA ARG A 42 9.96 -1.99 -26.30
C ARG A 42 8.81 -1.12 -25.82
N SER A 43 7.62 -1.26 -26.43
CA SER A 43 6.44 -0.48 -26.06
C SER A 43 5.27 -1.35 -25.64
N ALA A 44 4.54 -0.87 -24.64
CA ALA A 44 3.21 -1.39 -24.30
C ALA A 44 2.23 -1.07 -25.44
N ARG A 45 1.37 -2.03 -25.78
CA ARG A 45 0.40 -1.92 -26.89
C ARG A 45 -1.03 -1.66 -26.43
N THR A 46 -1.28 -1.75 -25.13
CA THR A 46 -2.56 -1.57 -24.46
C THR A 46 -2.44 -0.49 -23.39
N SER A 47 -3.57 0.12 -23.02
CA SER A 47 -3.63 1.06 -21.90
C SER A 47 -3.24 0.38 -20.58
N VAL A 48 -3.64 -0.88 -20.39
CA VAL A 48 -3.31 -1.67 -19.19
C VAL A 48 -1.81 -1.89 -19.06
N GLY A 49 -1.13 -2.26 -20.14
CA GLY A 49 0.31 -2.43 -20.13
C GLY A 49 1.04 -1.12 -19.83
N TYR A 50 0.64 -0.02 -20.47
CA TYR A 50 1.24 1.29 -20.21
C TYR A 50 1.07 1.72 -18.75
N LEU A 51 -0.16 1.67 -18.23
CA LEU A 51 -0.46 2.06 -16.84
C LEU A 51 0.24 1.14 -15.82
N ALA A 52 0.37 -0.16 -16.10
CA ALA A 52 1.13 -1.06 -15.25
C ALA A 52 2.60 -0.65 -15.10
N PHE A 53 3.24 -0.18 -16.18
CA PHE A 53 4.59 0.39 -16.11
C PHE A 53 4.62 1.72 -15.36
N THR A 54 3.66 2.62 -15.59
CA THR A 54 3.56 3.89 -14.85
C THR A 54 3.43 3.67 -13.34
N HIS A 55 2.72 2.61 -12.93
CA HIS A 55 2.55 2.22 -11.53
C HIS A 55 3.63 1.27 -11.00
N ASN A 56 4.74 1.10 -11.71
CA ASN A 56 5.90 0.31 -11.25
C ASN A 56 5.55 -1.17 -10.94
N LEU A 57 4.71 -1.79 -11.78
CA LEU A 57 4.47 -3.24 -11.72
C LEU A 57 5.61 -4.01 -12.39
N TYR A 58 6.63 -4.33 -11.60
CA TYR A 58 7.80 -5.10 -12.04
C TYR A 58 7.72 -6.58 -11.65
N GLU A 59 6.70 -6.98 -10.88
CA GLU A 59 6.52 -8.38 -10.44
C GLU A 59 6.17 -9.34 -11.58
N ILE A 60 5.60 -8.80 -12.65
CA ILE A 60 5.02 -9.52 -13.77
C ILE A 60 5.74 -9.04 -15.03
N ASN A 61 6.03 -9.96 -15.95
CA ASN A 61 6.45 -9.57 -17.28
C ASN A 61 5.25 -9.00 -18.06
N ILE A 62 4.95 -7.72 -17.83
CA ILE A 62 3.77 -7.05 -18.39
C ILE A 62 3.73 -7.16 -19.91
N LEU A 63 4.87 -7.05 -20.61
CA LEU A 63 4.91 -7.12 -22.07
C LEU A 63 4.56 -8.50 -22.62
N GLU A 64 4.87 -9.57 -21.88
CA GLU A 64 4.52 -10.94 -22.27
C GLU A 64 3.05 -11.25 -22.03
N HIS A 65 2.48 -10.75 -20.93
CA HIS A 65 1.11 -11.05 -20.52
C HIS A 65 0.09 -9.96 -20.87
N GLU A 66 0.51 -8.87 -21.53
CA GLU A 66 -0.28 -7.66 -21.73
C GLU A 66 -1.70 -7.93 -22.26
N ARG A 67 -1.81 -8.77 -23.30
CA ARG A 67 -3.09 -9.08 -23.95
C ARG A 67 -4.01 -9.89 -23.05
N ASP A 68 -3.45 -10.83 -22.30
CA ASP A 68 -4.23 -11.66 -21.38
C ASP A 68 -4.72 -10.80 -20.23
N ILE A 69 -3.87 -9.92 -19.67
CA ILE A 69 -4.24 -8.98 -18.62
C ILE A 69 -5.33 -8.03 -19.12
N ASP A 70 -5.20 -7.42 -20.31
CA ASP A 70 -6.25 -6.55 -20.88
C ASP A 70 -7.58 -7.29 -21.07
N GLN A 71 -7.53 -8.56 -21.49
CA GLN A 71 -8.72 -9.40 -21.59
C GLN A 71 -9.34 -9.69 -20.22
N ASP A 72 -8.52 -10.07 -19.24
CA ASP A 72 -8.93 -10.43 -17.88
C ASP A 72 -9.54 -9.20 -17.17
N VAL A 73 -8.94 -8.02 -17.32
CA VAL A 73 -9.46 -6.73 -16.82
C VAL A 73 -10.86 -6.44 -17.37
N ARG A 74 -11.04 -6.59 -18.69
CA ARG A 74 -12.35 -6.34 -19.35
C ARG A 74 -13.41 -7.36 -18.94
N ALA A 75 -13.00 -8.59 -18.63
CA ALA A 75 -13.90 -9.67 -18.22
C ALA A 75 -14.31 -9.59 -16.74
N PHE A 76 -13.47 -9.00 -15.88
CA PHE A 76 -13.66 -9.00 -14.42
C PHE A 76 -14.90 -8.21 -13.97
N GLY A 77 -15.21 -7.11 -14.65
CA GLY A 77 -16.31 -6.21 -14.29
C GLY A 77 -15.92 -5.19 -13.21
N ARG A 78 -16.92 -4.40 -12.76
CA ARG A 78 -16.71 -3.32 -11.78
C ARG A 78 -16.49 -3.89 -10.38
N ILE A 79 -15.42 -3.44 -9.72
CA ILE A 79 -15.05 -3.83 -8.37
C ILE A 79 -15.71 -2.89 -7.37
N THR A 80 -16.50 -3.42 -6.44
CA THR A 80 -17.29 -2.61 -5.48
C THR A 80 -16.95 -2.86 -4.02
N ASP A 81 -16.15 -3.89 -3.71
CA ASP A 81 -15.71 -4.19 -2.34
C ASP A 81 -14.24 -4.66 -2.27
N ILE A 82 -13.72 -4.72 -1.03
CA ILE A 82 -12.34 -5.10 -0.74
C ILE A 82 -12.03 -6.53 -1.20
N ASP A 83 -12.97 -7.46 -1.03
CA ASP A 83 -12.76 -8.87 -1.40
C ASP A 83 -12.63 -9.01 -2.93
N GLY A 84 -13.47 -8.28 -3.68
CA GLY A 84 -13.40 -8.15 -5.13
C GLY A 84 -12.10 -7.51 -5.60
N PHE A 85 -11.61 -6.48 -4.91
CA PHE A 85 -10.31 -5.89 -5.21
C PHE A 85 -9.16 -6.89 -5.03
N LEU A 86 -9.14 -7.61 -3.91
CA LEU A 86 -8.09 -8.62 -3.66
C LEU A 86 -8.19 -9.81 -4.62
N LEU A 87 -9.40 -10.20 -5.02
CA LEU A 87 -9.65 -11.21 -6.06
C LEU A 87 -9.13 -10.73 -7.42
N PHE A 88 -9.42 -9.48 -7.80
CA PHE A 88 -8.94 -8.86 -9.03
C PHE A 88 -7.42 -8.89 -9.10
N VAL A 89 -6.75 -8.38 -8.06
CA VAL A 89 -5.28 -8.38 -7.99
C VAL A 89 -4.72 -9.80 -8.08
N ALA A 90 -5.34 -10.75 -7.38
CA ALA A 90 -4.89 -12.14 -7.40
C ALA A 90 -5.04 -12.83 -8.78
N GLU A 91 -6.20 -12.69 -9.41
CA GLU A 91 -6.53 -13.42 -10.64
C GLU A 91 -5.98 -12.77 -11.90
N VAL A 92 -6.01 -11.44 -11.98
CA VAL A 92 -5.60 -10.70 -13.18
C VAL A 92 -4.09 -10.52 -13.26
N PHE A 93 -3.44 -10.29 -12.12
CA PHE A 93 -2.02 -9.94 -12.06
C PHE A 93 -1.18 -11.04 -11.44
N ILE A 94 -1.44 -11.39 -10.18
CA ILE A 94 -0.56 -12.29 -9.42
C ILE A 94 -0.55 -13.71 -10.00
N SER A 95 -1.61 -14.14 -10.68
CA SER A 95 -1.66 -15.41 -11.41
C SER A 95 -0.63 -15.52 -12.54
N LYS A 96 -0.07 -14.39 -13.00
CA LYS A 96 0.92 -14.29 -14.08
C LYS A 96 2.34 -14.07 -13.56
N ILE A 97 2.58 -14.17 -12.25
CA ILE A 97 3.93 -14.11 -11.66
C ILE A 97 4.57 -15.50 -11.77
N ASP A 98 5.83 -15.54 -12.22
CA ASP A 98 6.60 -16.78 -12.28
C ASP A 98 6.86 -17.38 -10.89
N ASP A 99 6.74 -18.71 -10.77
CA ASP A 99 6.92 -19.45 -9.52
C ASP A 99 8.30 -19.25 -8.86
N ASN A 100 9.33 -18.91 -9.64
CA ASN A 100 10.70 -18.67 -9.16
C ASN A 100 11.02 -17.19 -8.91
N SER A 101 10.00 -16.34 -8.89
CA SER A 101 10.16 -14.91 -8.71
C SER A 101 10.62 -14.53 -7.30
N LYS A 102 11.48 -13.51 -7.21
CA LYS A 102 11.87 -12.86 -5.94
C LYS A 102 10.67 -12.21 -5.22
N TYR A 103 9.53 -12.11 -5.88
CA TYR A 103 8.30 -11.47 -5.40
C TYR A 103 7.33 -12.44 -4.71
N PHE A 104 7.81 -13.57 -4.18
CA PHE A 104 6.99 -14.61 -3.53
C PHE A 104 6.03 -14.09 -2.44
N GLU A 105 6.38 -12.99 -1.76
CA GLU A 105 5.55 -12.40 -0.71
C GLU A 105 4.21 -11.89 -1.25
N ILE A 106 4.11 -11.42 -2.49
CA ILE A 106 2.83 -11.01 -3.06
C ILE A 106 2.00 -12.22 -3.52
N CYS A 107 2.66 -13.30 -3.93
CA CYS A 107 2.02 -14.54 -4.39
C CYS A 107 1.12 -15.18 -3.31
N ARG A 108 1.31 -14.87 -2.02
CA ARG A 108 0.41 -15.35 -0.96
C ARG A 108 -1.05 -14.96 -1.18
N LEU A 109 -1.33 -13.87 -1.88
CA LEU A 109 -2.69 -13.42 -2.23
C LEU A 109 -3.43 -14.39 -3.18
N GLN A 110 -2.75 -15.34 -3.82
CA GLN A 110 -3.43 -16.43 -4.54
C GLN A 110 -4.27 -17.30 -3.59
N SER A 111 -3.84 -17.44 -2.33
CA SER A 111 -4.60 -18.17 -1.30
C SER A 111 -5.83 -17.38 -0.86
N GLY A 112 -7.00 -18.02 -0.85
CA GLY A 112 -8.23 -17.43 -0.31
C GLY A 112 -8.10 -17.05 1.18
N GLY A 113 -7.34 -17.82 1.96
CA GLY A 113 -7.11 -17.52 3.38
C GLY A 113 -6.28 -16.24 3.58
N ALA A 114 -5.27 -16.03 2.73
CA ALA A 114 -4.49 -14.79 2.76
C ALA A 114 -5.36 -13.59 2.36
N ARG A 115 -6.18 -13.72 1.30
CA ARG A 115 -7.10 -12.65 0.90
C ARG A 115 -8.08 -12.29 2.00
N ALA A 116 -8.68 -13.26 2.68
CA ALA A 116 -9.54 -13.00 3.83
C ALA A 116 -8.82 -12.24 4.96
N PHE A 117 -7.56 -12.61 5.22
CA PHE A 117 -6.72 -11.93 6.20
C PHE A 117 -6.43 -10.47 5.81
N TYR A 118 -6.02 -10.20 4.57
CA TYR A 118 -5.79 -8.82 4.10
C TYR A 118 -7.08 -8.02 4.01
N ALA A 119 -8.19 -8.65 3.64
CA ALA A 119 -9.50 -7.98 3.63
C ALA A 119 -9.86 -7.51 5.05
N MET A 120 -9.60 -8.32 6.07
CA MET A 120 -9.77 -7.92 7.47
C MET A 120 -8.88 -6.73 7.83
N LEU A 121 -7.58 -6.75 7.49
CA LEU A 121 -6.67 -5.63 7.78
C LEU A 121 -7.07 -4.33 7.07
N LEU A 122 -7.47 -4.42 5.81
CA LEU A 122 -7.97 -3.26 5.05
C LEU A 122 -9.24 -2.71 5.68
N ARG A 123 -10.19 -3.55 6.11
CA ARG A 123 -11.38 -3.10 6.85
C ARG A 123 -11.01 -2.36 8.13
N TRP A 124 -10.03 -2.85 8.89
CA TRP A 124 -9.57 -2.16 10.10
C TRP A 124 -8.95 -0.79 9.79
N LYS A 125 -8.25 -0.66 8.66
CA LYS A 125 -7.75 0.63 8.17
C LYS A 125 -8.90 1.60 7.90
N LEU A 126 -9.96 1.16 7.21
CA LEU A 126 -11.15 1.97 6.93
C LEU A 126 -11.95 2.34 8.19
N GLU A 127 -11.98 1.43 9.17
CA GLU A 127 -12.61 1.68 10.47
C GLU A 127 -11.76 2.61 11.37
N HIS A 128 -10.56 3.00 10.93
CA HIS A 128 -9.54 3.70 11.73
C HIS A 128 -9.32 3.04 13.10
N LEU A 129 -9.27 1.72 13.12
CA LEU A 129 -9.21 0.95 14.35
C LEU A 129 -7.91 1.28 15.11
N PRO A 130 -7.97 1.61 16.42
CA PRO A 130 -6.76 1.89 17.19
C PRO A 130 -5.82 0.68 17.23
N LEU A 131 -4.50 0.93 17.24
CA LEU A 131 -3.49 -0.13 17.31
C LEU A 131 -3.69 -1.06 18.50
N SER A 132 -4.07 -0.53 19.66
CA SER A 132 -4.39 -1.34 20.84
C SER A 132 -5.49 -2.36 20.56
N GLN A 133 -6.57 -1.95 19.89
CA GLN A 133 -7.67 -2.84 19.53
C GLN A 133 -7.25 -3.85 18.45
N MET A 134 -6.41 -3.45 17.49
CA MET A 134 -5.83 -4.39 16.52
C MET A 134 -4.99 -5.46 17.22
N VAL A 135 -4.15 -5.05 18.17
CA VAL A 135 -3.31 -5.95 18.99
C VAL A 135 -4.19 -6.91 19.79
N ASP A 136 -5.22 -6.42 20.46
CA ASP A 136 -6.15 -7.25 21.24
C ASP A 136 -6.81 -8.32 20.36
N ARG A 137 -7.26 -7.95 19.15
CA ARG A 137 -7.85 -8.89 18.18
C ARG A 137 -6.86 -9.95 17.71
N PHE A 138 -5.61 -9.56 17.41
CA PHE A 138 -4.55 -10.49 17.02
C PHE A 138 -4.20 -11.48 18.15
N VAL A 139 -4.02 -10.96 19.36
CA VAL A 139 -3.70 -11.77 20.55
C VAL A 139 -4.84 -12.73 20.86
N ALA A 140 -6.10 -12.29 20.77
CA ALA A 140 -7.27 -13.14 20.94
C ALA A 140 -7.30 -14.28 19.92
N TYR A 141 -7.12 -13.98 18.63
CA TYR A 141 -7.05 -14.99 17.57
C TYR A 141 -5.93 -16.01 17.83
N TRP A 142 -4.74 -15.54 18.20
CA TRP A 142 -3.61 -16.43 18.50
C TRP A 142 -3.80 -17.26 19.76
N ASN A 143 -4.52 -16.76 20.76
CA ASN A 143 -4.93 -17.55 21.93
C ASN A 143 -5.91 -18.67 21.56
N GLU A 144 -6.79 -18.46 20.58
CA GLU A 144 -7.71 -19.50 20.09
C GLU A 144 -6.99 -20.57 19.28
N VAL A 145 -6.06 -20.17 18.39
CA VAL A 145 -5.26 -21.11 17.59
C VAL A 145 -4.32 -21.93 18.47
N GLY A 146 -3.61 -21.26 19.39
CA GLY A 146 -2.67 -21.88 20.31
C GLY A 146 -1.50 -22.61 19.62
N GLY A 147 -0.69 -23.31 20.43
CA GLY A 147 0.41 -24.14 19.95
C GLY A 147 1.53 -23.35 19.27
N THR A 148 1.88 -23.72 18.03
CA THR A 148 2.93 -23.10 17.24
C THR A 148 2.34 -22.05 16.30
N ILE A 149 2.79 -20.80 16.43
CA ILE A 149 2.26 -19.67 15.66
C ILE A 149 3.34 -19.12 14.75
N PHE A 150 2.98 -18.89 13.49
CA PHE A 150 3.82 -18.19 12.52
C PHE A 150 3.77 -16.68 12.77
N VAL A 151 4.93 -16.08 13.02
CA VAL A 151 5.09 -14.64 13.30
C VAL A 151 6.01 -13.93 12.31
N GLY A 152 6.40 -14.61 11.22
CA GLY A 152 7.32 -14.07 10.23
C GLY A 152 8.73 -13.94 10.81
N ARG A 153 9.47 -12.88 10.48
CA ARG A 153 10.88 -12.71 10.88
C ARG A 153 11.15 -12.58 12.40
N TRP A 154 10.10 -12.55 13.22
CA TRP A 154 10.16 -12.36 14.67
C TRP A 154 10.03 -13.67 15.46
N GLY A 155 10.20 -14.82 14.79
CA GLY A 155 10.11 -16.13 15.42
C GLY A 155 11.33 -16.49 16.27
N ASP A 156 11.17 -17.50 17.11
CA ASP A 156 12.26 -18.05 17.94
C ASP A 156 12.85 -19.33 17.34
N TYR A 157 12.11 -20.08 16.52
CA TYR A 157 12.57 -21.34 15.94
C TYR A 157 12.05 -21.59 14.52
N THR A 158 12.74 -22.49 13.83
CA THR A 158 12.43 -23.03 12.50
C THR A 158 11.56 -24.27 12.62
N GLN A 159 10.56 -24.43 11.75
CA GLN A 159 9.98 -25.75 11.49
C GLN A 159 10.83 -26.53 10.48
N ASP A 160 10.62 -27.84 10.39
CA ASP A 160 11.32 -28.69 9.42
C ASP A 160 11.11 -28.13 7.99
N ASN A 161 12.22 -27.90 7.26
CA ASN A 161 12.35 -27.20 5.97
C ASN A 161 12.39 -25.66 5.98
N ASP A 162 12.38 -24.99 7.12
CA ASP A 162 12.55 -23.53 7.18
C ASP A 162 14.01 -23.13 7.46
N PHE A 163 14.53 -22.16 6.71
CA PHE A 163 15.91 -21.67 6.89
C PHE A 163 16.02 -20.59 7.99
N PHE A 164 14.91 -19.98 8.37
CA PHE A 164 14.86 -18.85 9.30
C PHE A 164 13.87 -19.10 10.43
N PRO A 165 14.14 -18.60 11.65
CA PRO A 165 13.22 -18.74 12.76
C PRO A 165 11.97 -17.90 12.50
N ARG A 166 10.84 -18.58 12.25
CA ARG A 166 9.57 -17.95 11.88
C ARG A 166 8.40 -18.26 12.82
N TYR A 167 8.64 -19.13 13.79
CA TYR A 167 7.62 -19.67 14.66
C TYR A 167 7.90 -19.39 16.13
N VAL A 168 6.83 -19.26 16.91
CA VAL A 168 6.86 -19.15 18.37
C VAL A 168 5.96 -20.22 18.99
N VAL A 169 6.34 -20.73 20.17
CA VAL A 169 5.44 -21.57 20.98
C VAL A 169 4.62 -20.60 21.81
N TRP A 170 3.35 -20.45 21.45
CA TRP A 170 2.50 -19.39 21.99
C TRP A 170 2.24 -19.52 23.50
N SER A 171 2.21 -20.76 24.01
CA SER A 171 2.06 -21.04 25.44
C SER A 171 3.22 -20.55 26.29
N ASP A 172 4.39 -20.36 25.69
CA ASP A 172 5.63 -20.06 26.40
C ASP A 172 5.87 -18.54 26.51
N LYS A 173 5.01 -17.73 25.90
CA LYS A 173 5.12 -16.27 25.86
C LYS A 173 4.31 -15.60 26.96
N SER A 174 4.91 -14.60 27.60
CA SER A 174 4.21 -13.68 28.49
C SER A 174 3.25 -12.77 27.74
N ASP A 175 2.27 -12.18 28.43
CA ASP A 175 1.30 -11.28 27.81
C ASP A 175 1.97 -10.06 27.14
N ALA A 176 3.06 -9.55 27.72
CA ALA A 176 3.85 -8.47 27.13
C ALA A 176 4.56 -8.90 25.83
N GLU A 177 5.13 -10.11 25.78
CA GLU A 177 5.73 -10.65 24.56
C GLU A 177 4.68 -10.90 23.48
N LYS A 178 3.52 -11.42 23.85
CA LYS A 178 2.38 -11.64 22.95
C LYS A 178 1.92 -10.32 22.32
N ALA A 179 1.77 -9.28 23.12
CA ALA A 179 1.42 -7.94 22.64
C ALA A 179 2.49 -7.39 21.70
N ASN A 180 3.77 -7.50 22.07
CA ASN A 180 4.87 -7.02 21.23
C ASN A 180 4.94 -7.75 19.88
N LEU A 181 4.77 -9.09 19.88
CA LEU A 181 4.71 -9.89 18.66
C LEU A 181 3.54 -9.47 17.76
N ALA A 182 2.38 -9.18 18.35
CA ALA A 182 1.23 -8.68 17.60
C ALA A 182 1.52 -7.31 16.98
N ILE A 183 2.12 -6.38 17.74
CA ILE A 183 2.49 -5.03 17.26
C ILE A 183 3.42 -5.14 16.04
N VAL A 184 4.53 -5.87 16.15
CA VAL A 184 5.49 -5.97 15.05
C VAL A 184 4.90 -6.70 13.85
N ARG A 185 4.01 -7.67 14.08
CA ARG A 185 3.32 -8.38 13.00
C ARG A 185 2.32 -7.50 12.27
N ILE A 186 1.50 -6.75 12.99
CA ILE A 186 0.55 -5.79 12.42
C ILE A 186 1.30 -4.77 11.57
N LYS A 187 2.42 -4.23 12.10
CA LYS A 187 3.26 -3.30 11.37
C LYS A 187 3.80 -3.90 10.08
N ASP A 188 4.43 -5.08 10.15
CA ASP A 188 4.99 -5.74 8.96
C ASP A 188 3.91 -5.99 7.89
N GLU A 189 2.67 -6.31 8.29
CA GLU A 189 1.58 -6.53 7.34
C GLU A 189 0.97 -5.23 6.79
N GLN A 190 0.94 -4.15 7.58
CA GLN A 190 0.58 -2.81 7.09
C GLN A 190 1.61 -2.28 6.11
N ASP A 191 2.90 -2.41 6.43
CA ASP A 191 4.01 -2.03 5.54
C ASP A 191 3.95 -2.82 4.22
N PHE A 192 3.56 -4.10 4.28
CA PHE A 192 3.32 -4.90 3.07
C PHE A 192 2.13 -4.39 2.27
N ILE A 193 0.98 -4.11 2.90
CA ILE A 193 -0.19 -3.56 2.19
C ILE A 193 0.20 -2.27 1.47
N GLU A 194 0.90 -1.37 2.15
CA GLU A 194 1.29 -0.07 1.60
C GLU A 194 2.27 -0.22 0.44
N SER A 195 3.26 -1.10 0.55
CA SER A 195 4.26 -1.28 -0.51
C SER A 195 3.79 -2.14 -1.68
N ALA A 196 3.00 -3.18 -1.41
CA ALA A 196 2.62 -4.16 -2.41
C ALA A 196 1.27 -3.85 -3.07
N LEU A 197 0.27 -3.38 -2.31
CA LEU A 197 -1.10 -3.22 -2.82
C LEU A 197 -1.42 -1.81 -3.32
N SER A 198 -0.79 -0.76 -2.81
CA SER A 198 -1.07 0.64 -3.17
C SER A 198 -1.05 0.89 -4.68
N LYS A 199 -0.01 0.41 -5.36
CA LYS A 199 0.13 0.49 -6.83
C LYS A 199 -0.99 -0.20 -7.60
N TYR A 200 -1.58 -1.26 -7.05
CA TYR A 200 -2.74 -1.91 -7.68
C TYR A 200 -4.03 -1.13 -7.42
N VAL A 201 -4.15 -0.41 -6.30
CA VAL A 201 -5.25 0.53 -6.06
C VAL A 201 -5.21 1.65 -7.08
N ASP A 202 -4.03 2.26 -7.29
CA ASP A 202 -3.85 3.32 -8.26
C ASP A 202 -4.10 2.84 -9.70
N LEU A 203 -3.54 1.68 -10.07
CA LEU A 203 -3.80 1.07 -11.38
C LEU A 203 -5.29 0.77 -11.60
N ALA A 204 -5.99 0.20 -10.61
CA ALA A 204 -7.41 -0.09 -10.74
C ALA A 204 -8.24 1.20 -10.91
N GLY A 205 -7.84 2.28 -10.22
CA GLY A 205 -8.44 3.61 -10.36
C GLY A 205 -8.25 4.18 -11.77
N ASP A 206 -7.02 4.18 -12.28
CA ASP A 206 -6.70 4.71 -13.61
C ASP A 206 -7.32 3.88 -14.75
N LEU A 207 -7.55 2.59 -14.51
CA LEU A 207 -8.28 1.71 -15.42
C LEU A 207 -9.80 1.89 -15.36
N ASP A 208 -10.31 2.67 -14.41
CA ASP A 208 -11.74 2.86 -14.16
C ASP A 208 -12.48 1.51 -13.97
N VAL A 209 -11.86 0.56 -13.28
CA VAL A 209 -12.47 -0.75 -12.97
C VAL A 209 -12.94 -0.86 -11.52
N ILE A 210 -12.58 0.07 -10.67
CA ILE A 210 -12.94 0.11 -9.26
C ILE A 210 -13.92 1.24 -8.97
N ASP A 211 -14.91 0.98 -8.13
CA ASP A 211 -15.84 1.99 -7.63
C ASP A 211 -15.09 3.17 -6.99
N GLU A 212 -15.56 4.39 -7.24
CA GLU A 212 -14.89 5.61 -6.78
C GLU A 212 -14.85 5.68 -5.26
N THR A 213 -15.95 5.32 -4.58
CA THR A 213 -15.99 5.30 -3.12
C THR A 213 -15.01 4.26 -2.58
N LEU A 214 -14.93 3.07 -3.19
CA LEU A 214 -13.97 2.05 -2.78
C LEU A 214 -12.52 2.50 -3.04
N TYR A 215 -12.23 3.10 -4.19
CA TYR A 215 -10.93 3.63 -4.55
C TYR A 215 -10.43 4.64 -3.52
N LEU A 216 -11.24 5.65 -3.22
CA LEU A 216 -10.90 6.69 -2.24
C LEU A 216 -10.67 6.08 -0.86
N ASN A 217 -11.52 5.14 -0.44
CA ASN A 217 -11.34 4.42 0.82
C ASN A 217 -10.02 3.62 0.86
N LEU A 218 -9.68 2.87 -0.18
CA LEU A 218 -8.42 2.11 -0.20
C LEU A 218 -7.19 3.02 -0.23
N LYS A 219 -7.26 4.14 -0.96
CA LYS A 219 -6.16 5.08 -1.16
C LYS A 219 -5.93 5.99 0.05
N TYR A 220 -7.00 6.61 0.55
CA TYR A 220 -6.94 7.64 1.58
C TYR A 220 -7.45 7.17 2.96
N GLY A 221 -8.13 6.03 3.02
CA GLY A 221 -8.78 5.55 4.25
C GLY A 221 -10.18 6.13 4.49
N THR A 222 -10.65 7.00 3.60
CA THR A 222 -11.93 7.72 3.69
C THR A 222 -12.42 8.07 2.29
N SER A 223 -13.72 8.33 2.16
CA SER A 223 -14.34 8.87 0.94
C SER A 223 -14.95 10.26 1.18
N ASP A 224 -14.62 10.90 2.30
CA ASP A 224 -15.00 12.29 2.58
C ASP A 224 -14.03 13.24 1.87
N ASP A 225 -14.55 14.06 0.97
CA ASP A 225 -13.75 14.96 0.13
C ASP A 225 -12.91 15.94 0.97
N LEU A 226 -13.45 16.48 2.07
CA LEU A 226 -12.72 17.42 2.92
C LEU A 226 -11.61 16.71 3.70
N GLU A 227 -11.86 15.49 4.17
CA GLU A 227 -10.85 14.66 4.83
C GLU A 227 -9.72 14.32 3.85
N ILE A 228 -10.05 13.97 2.60
CA ILE A 228 -9.08 13.69 1.53
C ILE A 228 -8.23 14.93 1.22
N GLU A 229 -8.84 16.10 1.12
CA GLU A 229 -8.11 17.35 0.86
C GLU A 229 -7.16 17.70 2.02
N LEU A 230 -7.56 17.48 3.28
CA LEU A 230 -6.65 17.61 4.43
C LEU A 230 -5.50 16.60 4.34
N ILE A 231 -5.77 15.35 3.99
CA ILE A 231 -4.72 14.32 3.83
C ILE A 231 -3.75 14.70 2.71
N ARG A 232 -4.25 15.22 1.58
CA ARG A 232 -3.44 15.73 0.46
C ARG A 232 -2.59 16.93 0.87
N ALA A 233 -3.09 17.77 1.78
CA ALA A 233 -2.34 18.87 2.39
C ALA A 233 -1.28 18.39 3.40
N GLY A 234 -1.22 17.08 3.70
CA GLY A 234 -0.18 16.46 4.52
C GLY A 234 -0.60 16.13 5.95
N PHE A 235 -1.88 16.32 6.31
CA PHE A 235 -2.39 15.94 7.61
C PHE A 235 -2.53 14.41 7.72
N ASN A 236 -2.23 13.86 8.89
CA ASN A 236 -2.56 12.49 9.23
C ASN A 236 -4.09 12.28 9.14
N GLY A 237 -4.56 11.19 8.53
CA GLY A 237 -5.99 10.92 8.37
C GLY A 237 -6.78 10.88 9.69
N VAL A 238 -6.20 10.37 10.78
CA VAL A 238 -6.84 10.40 12.10
C VAL A 238 -7.04 11.84 12.59
N LEU A 239 -6.03 12.70 12.37
CA LEU A 239 -6.12 14.11 12.72
C LEU A 239 -7.11 14.86 11.82
N ALA A 240 -7.07 14.61 10.51
CA ALA A 240 -7.98 15.21 9.54
C ALA A 240 -9.45 14.96 9.92
N LYS A 241 -9.79 13.70 10.20
CA LYS A 241 -11.11 13.31 10.68
C LYS A 241 -11.49 14.00 11.99
N HIS A 242 -10.57 14.03 12.95
CA HIS A 242 -10.80 14.64 14.26
C HIS A 242 -11.03 16.16 14.17
N LEU A 243 -10.26 16.85 13.31
CA LEU A 243 -10.42 18.27 13.03
C LEU A 243 -11.81 18.57 12.45
N LEU A 244 -12.26 17.80 11.47
CA LEU A 244 -13.58 18.00 10.86
C LEU A 244 -14.73 17.66 11.80
N GLN A 245 -14.57 16.66 12.67
CA GLN A 245 -15.63 16.25 13.61
C GLN A 245 -15.75 17.19 14.81
N ASN A 246 -14.63 17.58 15.41
CA ASN A 246 -14.61 18.25 16.71
C ASN A 246 -14.21 19.73 16.64
N TYR A 247 -13.53 20.14 15.56
CA TYR A 247 -12.97 21.48 15.40
C TYR A 247 -13.39 22.15 14.08
N SER A 248 -14.45 21.68 13.42
CA SER A 248 -14.89 22.23 12.12
C SER A 248 -15.18 23.72 12.14
N THR A 249 -15.58 24.27 13.28
CA THR A 249 -15.78 25.73 13.45
C THR A 249 -14.49 26.54 13.35
N PHE A 250 -13.33 25.90 13.46
CA PHE A 250 -12.01 26.51 13.36
C PHE A 250 -11.32 26.25 12.02
N VAL A 251 -11.97 25.52 11.10
CA VAL A 251 -11.40 25.12 9.80
C VAL A 251 -12.28 25.68 8.69
N GLU A 252 -11.77 26.68 7.97
CA GLU A 252 -12.40 27.20 6.75
C GLU A 252 -11.77 26.55 5.52
N PHE A 253 -12.63 26.13 4.59
CA PHE A 253 -12.24 25.52 3.33
C PHE A 253 -12.55 26.44 2.16
N PHE A 254 -11.56 26.65 1.29
CA PHE A 254 -11.72 27.40 0.05
C PHE A 254 -11.51 26.46 -1.14
N SER A 255 -12.57 26.27 -1.92
CA SER A 255 -12.51 25.51 -3.17
C SER A 255 -11.90 26.38 -4.29
N GLY A 256 -10.73 25.98 -4.81
CA GLY A 256 -10.04 26.60 -5.95
C GLY A 256 -9.31 25.57 -6.81
N GLU A 257 -8.36 26.00 -7.67
CA GLU A 257 -7.46 25.07 -8.39
C GLU A 257 -6.58 24.26 -7.43
N HIS A 258 -6.34 24.80 -6.23
CA HIS A 258 -5.73 24.11 -5.09
C HIS A 258 -6.66 24.28 -3.88
N ALA A 259 -6.85 23.21 -3.10
CA ALA A 259 -7.55 23.30 -1.83
C ALA A 259 -6.73 24.12 -0.83
N GLU A 260 -7.34 25.17 -0.27
CA GLU A 260 -6.74 25.98 0.78
C GLU A 260 -7.54 25.84 2.07
N PHE A 261 -6.82 25.63 3.18
CA PHE A 261 -7.38 25.55 4.53
C PHE A 261 -6.91 26.76 5.34
N LEU A 262 -7.85 27.49 5.93
CA LEU A 262 -7.56 28.51 6.92
C LEU A 262 -7.97 28.00 8.30
N PHE A 263 -7.03 28.06 9.24
CA PHE A 263 -7.27 27.72 10.63
C PHE A 263 -7.44 28.99 11.44
N HIS A 264 -8.57 29.12 12.14
CA HIS A 264 -8.84 30.30 12.95
C HIS A 264 -7.95 30.36 14.20
N GLU A 265 -7.60 31.59 14.59
CA GLU A 265 -6.93 31.84 15.86
C GLU A 265 -7.75 31.25 17.03
N GLY A 266 -7.05 30.59 17.96
CA GLY A 266 -7.66 29.95 19.12
C GLY A 266 -7.86 28.43 19.00
N ILE A 267 -7.69 27.83 17.80
CA ILE A 267 -7.78 26.36 17.66
C ILE A 267 -6.81 25.62 18.58
N LEU A 268 -5.57 26.10 18.70
CA LEU A 268 -4.56 25.48 19.56
C LEU A 268 -4.93 25.57 21.05
N ASP A 269 -5.59 26.65 21.46
CA ASP A 269 -6.01 26.82 22.86
C ASP A 269 -7.23 25.94 23.16
N GLU A 270 -8.15 25.79 22.22
CA GLU A 270 -9.28 24.86 22.34
C GLU A 270 -8.80 23.41 22.41
N MET A 271 -7.85 23.01 21.54
CA MET A 271 -7.24 21.66 21.59
C MET A 271 -6.55 21.39 22.92
N ARG A 272 -5.84 22.38 23.50
CA ARG A 272 -5.24 22.25 24.83
C ARG A 272 -6.29 22.13 25.92
N SER A 273 -7.37 22.92 25.84
CA SER A 273 -8.49 22.86 26.78
C SER A 273 -9.14 21.47 26.79
N ASN A 274 -9.26 20.85 25.61
CA ASN A 274 -9.80 19.51 25.43
C ASN A 274 -8.80 18.39 25.73
N SER A 275 -7.59 18.72 26.19
CA SER A 275 -6.53 17.76 26.52
C SER A 275 -6.15 16.85 25.35
N GLU A 276 -6.12 17.42 24.14
CA GLU A 276 -5.67 16.73 22.94
C GLU A 276 -4.20 16.33 23.02
N ASN A 277 -3.81 15.35 22.20
CA ASN A 277 -2.42 14.90 22.14
C ASN A 277 -1.50 16.02 21.64
N GLU A 278 -0.38 16.26 22.34
CA GLU A 278 0.63 17.25 21.95
C GLU A 278 1.20 17.05 20.54
N ILE A 279 1.28 15.81 20.05
CA ILE A 279 1.69 15.51 18.67
C ILE A 279 0.67 16.10 17.68
N SER A 280 -0.62 15.91 17.95
CA SER A 280 -1.69 16.45 17.12
C SER A 280 -1.71 17.97 17.13
N ILE A 281 -1.51 18.58 18.31
CA ILE A 281 -1.39 20.04 18.45
C ILE A 281 -0.18 20.57 17.67
N PHE A 282 0.95 19.88 17.75
CA PHE A 282 2.17 20.25 17.01
C PHE A 282 1.98 20.14 15.49
N GLU A 283 1.31 19.09 15.02
CA GLU A 283 1.02 18.89 13.60
C GLU A 283 0.11 20.00 13.05
N VAL A 284 -0.98 20.33 13.75
CA VAL A 284 -1.84 21.47 13.39
C VAL A 284 -1.04 22.76 13.36
N LYS A 285 -0.23 23.00 14.39
CA LYS A 285 0.61 24.20 14.46
C LYS A 285 1.55 24.33 13.26
N LEU A 286 2.23 23.25 12.89
CA LEU A 286 3.16 23.22 11.77
C LEU A 286 2.45 23.45 10.44
N MET A 287 1.35 22.73 10.18
CA MET A 287 0.64 22.76 8.90
C MET A 287 -0.18 24.04 8.72
N ALA A 288 -0.75 24.58 9.80
CA ALA A 288 -1.50 25.83 9.79
C ALA A 288 -0.61 27.09 9.85
N GLY A 289 0.70 26.94 10.07
CA GLY A 289 1.63 28.07 10.19
C GLY A 289 1.42 28.92 11.46
N LEU A 290 1.00 28.30 12.56
CA LEU A 290 0.69 28.94 13.86
C LEU A 290 1.85 28.82 14.90
#